data_AF-A0A7C7EPF4-F1
#
_entry.id   AF-A0A7C7EPF4-F1
#
_cell.length_a   1.000
_cell.length_b   1.000
_cell.length_c   1.000
_cell.angle_alpha   90.00
_cell.angle_beta   90.00
_cell.angle_gamma   90.00
#
_symmetry.space_group_name_H-M   'P 1'
#
loop_
_entity.id
_entity.type
_entity.pdbx_description
1 polymer ?
#
loop_
_entity_poly.entity_id
_entity_poly.type
_entity_poly.pdbx_seq_one_letter_code
_entity_poly.pdbx_strand_id
1 'polypeptide(L)'
;MARYTVDILDNNGQRIGFIPAPVSPSYRRRHNQATSFSFGVLLDHDVAPLLTYGTRCILRREGVERVAGTITRRDVSGQVMRIECITDEALLRDIVTPADWNYWAGWELGDAVRDLLMDFEIQARNTLEDWVAAIEKVDVDLTTMPGKVVLAKGSTGRYKSHGYITLQFDFGQISRYQMLRWSEDVGEQVRIKAQFRTSADGTSWGAWSQELQSVFPSEDGVALTGNERHIQVKMHLYTDNTSEKDANGVPTGYTPVLSGVEVIARKPGPVTEGVIEATPDVTIPAYRSENEDQKETYSFNRENALRILQTWCEDHGYEFRVDGQRRLYFGKDLGAVRQVVLRRTTNMDVKSLGDSADKLANVLHCYGAGDGPAQIRTILRDQDSIDVYGERLGTFDDSSADTLEKLIESGNKHLAKVAQPEPQFVAHHVPVHEFGEDIQLYDTVTVVDPKSGLVASVRILDEERQLTTSGEEVSLGLNCDLDNIIERIVKGRLPRPRPGGLPPE
;
A
#
# COMPACT_ATOMS: atom_id res chain seq x y z
N MET A 1 -3.38 40.26 -3.51
CA MET A 1 -2.89 39.21 -2.60
C MET A 1 -1.76 38.48 -3.29
N ALA A 2 -0.78 37.96 -2.53
CA ALA A 2 0.24 37.10 -3.11
C ALA A 2 -0.40 35.82 -3.67
N ARG A 3 0.07 35.36 -4.83
CA ARG A 3 -0.49 34.19 -5.52
C ARG A 3 -0.25 32.90 -4.73
N TYR A 4 0.90 32.80 -4.08
CA TYR A 4 1.30 31.64 -3.26
C TYR A 4 1.57 32.06 -1.83
N THR A 5 1.23 31.20 -0.88
CA THR A 5 1.55 31.35 0.55
C THR A 5 1.98 30.00 1.13
N VAL A 6 2.75 30.01 2.23
CA VAL A 6 3.16 28.77 2.92
C VAL A 6 2.89 28.87 4.41
N ASP A 7 2.20 27.88 4.97
CA ASP A 7 2.13 27.65 6.42
C ASP A 7 3.30 26.74 6.84
N ILE A 8 4.04 27.12 7.88
CA ILE A 8 5.10 26.29 8.50
C ILE A 8 4.52 25.67 9.76
N LEU A 9 4.59 24.35 9.87
CA LEU A 9 4.08 23.59 11.02
C LEU A 9 5.21 22.88 11.75
N ASP A 10 5.06 22.71 13.06
CA ASP A 10 5.90 21.85 13.87
C ASP A 10 5.51 20.36 13.73
N ASN A 11 6.15 19.50 14.54
CA ASN A 11 5.89 18.06 14.52
C ASN A 11 4.50 17.67 15.02
N ASN A 12 3.85 18.53 15.82
CA ASN A 12 2.49 18.34 16.31
C ASN A 12 1.44 18.87 15.32
N GLY A 13 1.87 19.43 14.18
CA GLY A 13 0.99 20.06 13.21
C GLY A 13 0.52 21.47 13.61
N GLN A 14 1.09 22.05 14.67
CA GLN A 14 0.78 23.42 15.06
C GLN A 14 1.49 24.40 14.13
N ARG A 15 0.75 25.41 13.63
CA ARG A 15 1.36 26.46 12.83
C ARG A 15 2.28 27.32 13.68
N ILE A 16 3.56 27.35 13.30
CA ILE A 16 4.59 28.16 13.94
C ILE A 16 5.01 29.37 13.09
N GLY A 17 4.78 29.33 11.77
CA GLY A 17 5.14 30.42 10.87
C GLY A 17 4.25 30.52 9.63
N PHE A 18 4.30 31.66 8.96
CA PHE A 18 3.54 31.93 7.74
C PHE A 18 4.37 32.79 6.78
N ILE A 19 4.53 32.32 5.55
CA ILE A 19 5.27 33.01 4.48
C ILE A 19 4.24 33.56 3.49
N PRO A 20 3.99 34.88 3.47
CA PRO A 20 2.99 35.47 2.59
C PRO A 20 3.41 35.51 1.12
N ALA A 21 4.71 35.45 0.81
CA ALA A 21 5.22 35.51 -0.55
C ALA A 21 6.52 34.70 -0.67
N PRO A 22 6.44 33.36 -0.80
CA PRO A 22 7.62 32.52 -0.99
C PRO A 22 8.35 32.87 -2.29
N VAL A 23 9.67 32.77 -2.28
CA VAL A 23 10.52 32.99 -3.46
C VAL A 23 10.51 31.73 -4.33
N SER A 24 10.08 31.86 -5.59
CA SER A 24 10.06 30.76 -6.58
C SER A 24 9.46 29.45 -6.05
N PRO A 25 8.23 29.44 -5.50
CA PRO A 25 7.55 28.20 -5.15
C PRO A 25 7.41 27.32 -6.39
N SER A 26 7.67 26.03 -6.23
CA SER A 26 7.39 25.01 -7.22
C SER A 26 6.84 23.76 -6.55
N TYR A 27 5.95 23.06 -7.23
CA TYR A 27 5.45 21.77 -6.78
C TYR A 27 5.16 20.88 -7.96
N ARG A 28 5.25 19.58 -7.71
CA ARG A 28 4.77 18.54 -8.60
C ARG A 28 3.82 17.63 -7.86
N ARG A 29 2.76 17.19 -8.51
CA ARG A 29 1.85 16.14 -8.02
C ARG A 29 1.65 15.14 -9.14
N ARG A 30 1.69 13.86 -8.79
CA ARG A 30 1.50 12.76 -9.73
C ARG A 30 0.52 11.77 -9.12
N HIS A 31 -0.34 11.20 -9.95
CA HIS A 31 -1.35 10.25 -9.52
C HIS A 31 -0.72 9.12 -8.70
N ASN A 32 -1.34 8.78 -7.57
CA ASN A 32 -0.96 7.67 -6.70
C ASN A 32 0.53 7.65 -6.27
N GLN A 33 1.20 8.80 -6.24
CA GLN A 33 2.64 8.88 -5.95
C GLN A 33 2.96 10.00 -4.96
N ALA A 34 3.96 9.74 -4.12
CA ALA A 34 4.62 10.78 -3.35
C ALA A 34 5.62 11.54 -4.22
N THR A 35 5.51 12.86 -4.23
CA THR A 35 6.33 13.76 -5.05
C THR A 35 7.02 14.80 -4.17
N SER A 36 7.43 15.94 -4.73
CA SER A 36 8.10 16.99 -3.99
C SER A 36 7.55 18.37 -4.33
N PHE A 37 7.82 19.30 -3.43
CA PHE A 37 7.65 20.73 -3.65
C PHE A 37 8.76 21.48 -2.94
N SER A 38 8.98 22.71 -3.37
CA SER A 38 10.04 23.54 -2.80
C SER A 38 9.72 25.02 -2.92
N PHE A 39 10.31 25.81 -2.04
CA PHE A 39 10.14 27.26 -2.01
C PHE A 39 11.37 27.91 -1.37
N GLY A 40 11.56 29.19 -1.67
CA GLY A 40 12.62 30.00 -1.08
C GLY A 40 12.10 30.97 -0.03
N VAL A 41 12.93 31.26 0.96
CA VAL A 41 12.68 32.28 1.99
C VAL A 41 13.93 33.14 2.11
N LEU A 42 13.79 34.46 2.09
CA LEU A 42 14.95 35.35 2.31
C LEU A 42 15.47 35.17 3.73
N LEU A 43 16.80 35.11 3.90
CA LEU A 43 17.42 34.87 5.20
C LEU A 43 17.16 35.99 6.22
N ASP A 44 16.89 37.21 5.76
CA ASP A 44 16.54 38.37 6.58
C ASP A 44 15.04 38.44 6.95
N HIS A 45 14.22 37.53 6.42
CA HIS A 45 12.81 37.46 6.77
C HIS A 45 12.64 36.89 8.19
N ASP A 46 11.75 37.50 8.98
CA ASP A 46 11.45 37.12 10.38
C ASP A 46 11.06 35.63 10.59
N VAL A 47 10.62 34.94 9.52
CA VAL A 47 10.23 33.53 9.58
C VAL A 47 11.38 32.56 9.31
N ALA A 48 12.51 33.03 8.81
CA ALA A 48 13.66 32.19 8.51
C ALA A 48 14.18 31.40 9.74
N PRO A 49 14.27 31.99 10.95
CA PRO A 49 14.66 31.23 12.15
C PRO A 49 13.67 30.10 12.51
N LEU A 50 12.38 30.29 12.21
CA LEU A 50 11.32 29.33 12.54
C LEU A 50 11.41 28.05 11.71
N LEU A 51 12.01 28.12 10.51
CA LEU A 51 12.23 26.95 9.65
C LEU A 51 13.18 25.93 10.29
N THR A 52 13.98 26.34 11.29
CA THR A 52 14.79 25.42 12.10
C THR A 52 13.93 24.42 12.89
N TYR A 53 12.76 24.87 13.35
CA TYR A 53 11.84 24.08 14.16
C TYR A 53 10.66 23.53 13.35
N GLY A 54 10.35 24.14 12.21
CA GLY A 54 9.32 23.66 11.30
C GLY A 54 9.71 22.31 10.75
N THR A 55 8.81 21.34 10.78
CA THR A 55 9.03 20.01 10.17
C THR A 55 8.13 19.78 8.97
N ARG A 56 7.05 20.55 8.83
CA ARG A 56 6.09 20.41 7.74
C ARG A 56 5.72 21.75 7.13
N CYS A 57 5.25 21.71 5.89
CA CYS A 57 4.76 22.87 5.18
C CYS A 57 3.46 22.57 4.43
N ILE A 58 2.60 23.58 4.33
CA ILE A 58 1.44 23.56 3.44
C ILE A 58 1.58 24.73 2.45
N LEU A 59 1.73 24.43 1.17
CA LEU A 59 1.76 25.42 0.10
C LEU A 59 0.33 25.64 -0.42
N ARG A 60 -0.10 26.90 -0.42
CA ARG A 60 -1.41 27.33 -0.90
C ARG A 60 -1.25 28.22 -2.11
N ARG A 61 -2.18 28.10 -3.06
CA ARG A 61 -2.36 29.01 -4.19
C ARG A 61 -3.73 29.66 -4.05
N GLU A 62 -3.75 30.99 -3.98
CA GLU A 62 -4.99 31.77 -3.82
C GLU A 62 -5.83 31.31 -2.61
N GLY A 63 -5.16 30.94 -1.52
CA GLY A 63 -5.78 30.43 -0.28
C GLY A 63 -6.13 28.94 -0.28
N VAL A 64 -6.18 28.30 -1.45
CA VAL A 64 -6.49 26.88 -1.59
C VAL A 64 -5.22 26.04 -1.44
N GLU A 65 -5.31 24.98 -0.65
CA GLU A 65 -4.22 24.02 -0.48
C GLU A 65 -3.89 23.33 -1.80
N ARG A 66 -2.61 23.31 -2.17
CA ARG A 66 -2.14 22.59 -3.36
C ARG A 66 -1.33 21.37 -3.02
N VAL A 67 -0.43 21.54 -2.06
CA VAL A 67 0.46 20.47 -1.63
C VAL A 67 0.84 20.70 -0.18
N ALA A 68 0.96 19.60 0.56
CA ALA A 68 1.47 19.58 1.92
C ALA A 68 2.50 18.47 2.04
N GLY A 69 3.43 18.64 2.97
CA GLY A 69 4.47 17.66 3.15
C GLY A 69 5.48 17.98 4.23
N THR A 70 6.44 17.07 4.37
CA THR A 70 7.51 17.12 5.37
C THR A 70 8.77 17.70 4.77
N ILE A 71 9.43 18.60 5.49
CA ILE A 71 10.69 19.22 5.07
C ILE A 71 11.80 18.16 5.11
N THR A 72 12.43 17.92 3.97
CA THR A 72 13.52 16.94 3.82
C THR A 72 14.88 17.62 3.73
N ARG A 73 14.95 18.86 3.21
CA ARG A 73 16.20 19.60 3.07
C ARG A 73 16.00 21.10 3.24
N ARG A 74 17.02 21.73 3.81
CA ARG A 74 17.16 23.19 3.91
C ARG A 74 18.54 23.55 3.37
N ASP A 75 18.59 24.39 2.34
CA ASP A 75 19.82 24.91 1.78
C ASP A 75 19.96 26.38 2.14
N VAL A 76 21.05 26.73 2.82
CA VAL A 76 21.34 28.08 3.32
C VAL A 76 22.58 28.68 2.66
N SER A 77 23.05 28.12 1.53
CA SER A 77 24.29 28.58 0.87
C SER A 77 24.19 29.97 0.23
N GLY A 78 22.98 30.51 0.04
CA GLY A 78 22.73 31.79 -0.60
C GLY A 78 21.86 32.73 0.25
N GLN A 79 21.53 33.91 -0.29
CA GLN A 79 20.66 34.89 0.38
C GLN A 79 19.20 34.40 0.54
N VAL A 80 18.81 33.41 -0.27
CA VAL A 80 17.52 32.73 -0.20
C VAL A 80 17.77 31.33 0.36
N MET A 81 17.18 31.03 1.52
CA MET A 81 17.10 29.68 2.04
C MET A 81 16.14 28.86 1.18
N ARG A 82 16.63 27.79 0.53
CA ARG A 82 15.78 26.88 -0.24
C ARG A 82 15.28 25.76 0.67
N ILE A 83 13.96 25.59 0.71
CA ILE A 83 13.29 24.51 1.44
C ILE A 83 12.80 23.50 0.42
N GLU A 84 13.16 22.23 0.61
CA GLU A 84 12.64 21.10 -0.15
C GLU A 84 11.79 20.23 0.78
N CYS A 85 10.63 19.83 0.28
CA CYS A 85 9.67 19.00 0.98
C CYS A 85 9.29 17.80 0.12
N ILE A 86 8.96 16.69 0.78
CA ILE A 86 8.30 15.52 0.18
C ILE A 86 6.83 15.52 0.58
N THR A 87 5.92 15.18 -0.33
CA THR A 87 4.48 15.25 -0.06
C THR A 87 4.03 14.25 1.01
N ASP A 88 2.92 14.54 1.70
CA ASP A 88 2.45 13.74 2.84
C ASP A 88 2.05 12.29 2.44
N GLU A 89 1.87 11.96 1.15
CA GLU A 89 1.78 10.56 0.68
C GLU A 89 3.02 9.73 1.06
N ALA A 90 4.20 10.37 1.22
CA ALA A 90 5.42 9.68 1.61
C ALA A 90 5.35 9.07 3.01
N LEU A 91 4.46 9.57 3.88
CA LEU A 91 4.25 9.01 5.24
C LEU A 91 3.72 7.58 5.20
N LEU A 92 3.06 7.18 4.11
CA LEU A 92 2.61 5.80 3.90
C LEU A 92 3.80 4.82 3.71
N ARG A 93 5.02 5.32 3.49
CA ARG A 93 6.23 4.47 3.45
C ARG A 93 6.64 3.97 4.83
N ASP A 94 6.22 4.67 5.89
CA ASP A 94 6.60 4.35 7.26
C ASP A 94 5.77 3.19 7.84
N ILE A 95 4.62 2.91 7.24
CA ILE A 95 3.80 1.74 7.57
C ILE A 95 4.30 0.55 6.76
N VAL A 96 4.92 -0.42 7.43
CA VAL A 96 5.50 -1.61 6.80
C VAL A 96 4.83 -2.86 7.33
N THR A 97 4.33 -3.70 6.42
CA THR A 97 3.69 -4.97 6.76
C THR A 97 4.67 -5.98 7.39
N PRO A 98 4.19 -6.96 8.16
CA PRO A 98 4.97 -8.14 8.51
C PRO A 98 5.44 -8.91 7.27
N ALA A 99 6.31 -9.90 7.45
CA ALA A 99 6.60 -10.84 6.38
C ALA A 99 5.35 -11.65 6.02
N ASP A 100 5.21 -12.00 4.74
CA ASP A 100 4.13 -12.84 4.20
C ASP A 100 2.74 -12.48 4.74
N TRP A 101 2.43 -11.18 4.73
CA TRP A 101 1.18 -10.63 5.22
C TRP A 101 0.07 -10.81 4.18
N ASN A 102 -0.93 -11.61 4.55
CA ASN A 102 -2.06 -12.01 3.72
C ASN A 102 -3.43 -11.71 4.39
N TYR A 103 -3.43 -10.97 5.51
CA TYR A 103 -4.58 -10.81 6.41
C TYR A 103 -5.81 -10.16 5.77
N TRP A 104 -5.62 -9.32 4.74
CA TRP A 104 -6.71 -8.65 4.04
C TRP A 104 -7.34 -9.50 2.93
N ALA A 105 -6.91 -10.75 2.76
CA ALA A 105 -7.53 -11.67 1.81
C ALA A 105 -9.04 -11.80 2.08
N GLY A 106 -9.86 -11.59 1.05
CA GLY A 106 -11.32 -11.64 1.13
C GLY A 106 -11.98 -10.40 1.73
N TRP A 107 -11.22 -9.36 2.10
CA TRP A 107 -11.79 -8.11 2.60
C TRP A 107 -12.32 -7.24 1.45
N GLU A 108 -13.33 -6.41 1.74
CA GLU A 108 -13.65 -5.28 0.87
C GLU A 108 -12.46 -4.34 0.79
N LEU A 109 -12.14 -3.85 -0.42
CA LEU A 109 -10.96 -3.02 -0.66
C LEU A 109 -10.92 -1.78 0.26
N GLY A 110 -12.04 -1.08 0.43
CA GLY A 110 -12.15 0.09 1.31
C GLY A 110 -11.84 -0.23 2.78
N ASP A 111 -12.26 -1.40 3.27
CA ASP A 111 -11.96 -1.83 4.64
C ASP A 111 -10.49 -2.23 4.80
N ALA A 112 -9.91 -2.87 3.79
CA ALA A 112 -8.48 -3.14 3.77
C ALA A 112 -7.65 -1.86 3.74
N VAL A 113 -8.07 -0.84 2.97
CA VAL A 113 -7.44 0.49 2.96
C VAL A 113 -7.53 1.16 4.33
N ARG A 114 -8.69 1.10 5.01
CA ARG A 114 -8.82 1.63 6.38
C ARG A 114 -7.88 0.95 7.36
N ASP A 115 -7.80 -0.38 7.30
CA ASP A 115 -6.90 -1.14 8.17
C ASP A 115 -5.43 -0.89 7.84
N LEU A 116 -5.09 -0.71 6.57
CA LEU A 116 -3.73 -0.40 6.11
C LEU A 116 -3.18 0.92 6.70
N LEU A 117 -4.04 1.86 7.10
CA LEU A 117 -3.61 3.12 7.74
C LEU A 117 -3.09 2.94 9.17
N MET A 118 -3.31 1.78 9.79
CA MET A 118 -2.76 1.47 11.11
C MET A 118 -1.31 1.01 10.98
N ASP A 119 -0.43 1.47 11.88
CA ASP A 119 0.95 1.00 11.91
C ASP A 119 1.08 -0.37 12.59
N PHE A 120 2.16 -1.08 12.30
CA PHE A 120 2.49 -2.37 12.88
C PHE A 120 3.52 -2.21 14.01
N GLU A 121 3.23 -2.79 15.16
CA GLU A 121 4.23 -3.00 16.22
C GLU A 121 4.48 -4.52 16.28
N ILE A 122 5.71 -4.94 16.04
CA ILE A 122 6.07 -6.35 15.89
C ILE A 122 7.19 -6.67 16.86
N GLN A 123 6.98 -7.68 17.70
CA GLN A 123 8.05 -8.22 18.54
C GLN A 123 8.17 -9.72 18.35
N ALA A 124 9.40 -10.17 18.11
CA ALA A 124 9.75 -11.57 18.00
C ALA A 124 10.66 -12.00 19.15
N ARG A 125 10.56 -13.28 19.52
CA ARG A 125 11.50 -14.02 20.37
C ARG A 125 11.95 -15.22 19.56
N ASN A 126 13.24 -15.28 19.24
CA ASN A 126 13.78 -16.32 18.36
C ASN A 126 15.27 -16.59 18.59
N THR A 127 15.88 -15.99 19.61
CA THR A 127 17.27 -16.20 19.98
C THR A 127 17.40 -17.04 21.25
N LEU A 128 18.58 -17.61 21.49
CA LEU A 128 18.85 -18.30 22.74
C LEU A 128 18.66 -17.39 23.97
N GLU A 129 19.06 -16.12 23.87
CA GLU A 129 18.89 -15.15 24.95
C GLU A 129 17.42 -14.93 25.29
N ASP A 130 16.54 -14.85 24.28
CA ASP A 130 15.09 -14.74 24.47
C ASP A 130 14.54 -15.95 25.23
N TRP A 131 14.95 -17.16 24.85
CA TRP A 131 14.50 -18.40 25.47
C TRP A 131 14.97 -18.53 26.93
N VAL A 132 16.22 -18.14 27.20
CA VAL A 132 16.76 -18.10 28.57
C VAL A 132 16.04 -17.04 29.40
N ALA A 133 15.69 -15.89 28.82
CA ALA A 133 14.94 -14.82 29.48
C ALA A 133 13.44 -15.11 29.67
N ALA A 134 12.91 -16.19 29.10
CA ALA A 134 11.51 -16.60 29.29
C ALA A 134 11.14 -16.71 30.78
N ILE A 135 9.93 -16.27 31.14
CA ILE A 135 9.47 -16.16 32.54
C ILE A 135 9.35 -17.54 33.19
N GLU A 136 8.92 -18.52 32.41
CA GLU A 136 8.67 -19.86 32.89
C GLU A 136 9.10 -20.88 31.84
N LYS A 137 9.72 -21.96 32.31
CA LYS A 137 10.22 -23.06 31.50
C LYS A 137 9.95 -24.34 32.29
N VAL A 138 9.10 -25.22 31.75
CA VAL A 138 8.73 -26.48 32.41
C VAL A 138 8.92 -27.61 31.43
N ASP A 139 9.74 -28.61 31.81
CA ASP A 139 10.01 -29.81 31.02
C ASP A 139 10.42 -29.51 29.56
N VAL A 140 11.12 -28.39 29.33
CA VAL A 140 11.74 -27.99 28.05
C VAL A 140 13.25 -27.89 28.18
N ASP A 141 13.95 -28.12 27.08
CA ASP A 141 15.40 -28.00 26.96
C ASP A 141 15.79 -26.97 25.89
N LEU A 142 16.82 -26.18 26.21
CA LEU A 142 17.39 -25.12 25.38
C LEU A 142 18.85 -25.42 24.99
N THR A 143 19.41 -26.52 25.49
CA THR A 143 20.85 -26.82 25.38
C THR A 143 21.14 -27.83 24.28
N THR A 144 20.30 -28.85 24.09
CA THR A 144 20.52 -29.88 23.05
C THR A 144 20.46 -29.28 21.64
N MET A 145 19.61 -28.28 21.42
CA MET A 145 19.49 -27.55 20.16
C MET A 145 19.55 -26.04 20.42
N PRO A 146 20.75 -25.44 20.50
CA PRO A 146 20.90 -24.02 20.80
C PRO A 146 20.09 -23.13 19.84
N GLY A 147 19.34 -22.17 20.41
CA GLY A 147 18.46 -21.29 19.65
C GLY A 147 17.08 -21.86 19.36
N LYS A 148 16.79 -23.09 19.78
CA LYS A 148 15.47 -23.73 19.66
C LYS A 148 14.94 -24.14 21.04
N VAL A 149 13.64 -24.38 21.12
CA VAL A 149 12.99 -24.98 22.30
C VAL A 149 12.46 -26.36 21.92
N VAL A 150 12.86 -27.37 22.69
CA VAL A 150 12.42 -28.76 22.54
C VAL A 150 11.97 -29.30 23.90
N LEU A 151 11.30 -30.45 23.91
CA LEU A 151 10.98 -31.15 25.15
C LEU A 151 12.25 -31.60 25.86
N ALA A 152 12.29 -31.51 27.18
CA ALA A 152 13.39 -32.03 27.98
C ALA A 152 13.36 -33.56 27.97
N LYS A 153 14.53 -34.18 28.13
CA LYS A 153 14.63 -35.63 28.39
C LYS A 153 14.55 -35.91 29.88
N GLY A 154 13.80 -36.95 30.25
CA GLY A 154 13.80 -37.49 31.61
C GLY A 154 15.07 -38.28 31.91
N SER A 155 15.17 -38.80 33.15
CA SER A 155 16.32 -39.61 33.60
C SER A 155 16.54 -40.89 32.78
N THR A 156 15.52 -41.38 32.08
CA THR A 156 15.59 -42.56 31.21
C THR A 156 16.01 -42.23 29.77
N GLY A 157 16.37 -40.97 29.47
CA GLY A 157 16.75 -40.51 28.13
C GLY A 157 15.58 -40.27 27.16
N ARG A 158 14.35 -40.49 27.61
CA ARG A 158 13.12 -40.27 26.82
C ARG A 158 12.65 -38.83 26.92
N TYR A 159 12.11 -38.27 25.84
CA TYR A 159 11.42 -36.99 25.91
C TYR A 159 10.23 -37.05 26.87
N LYS A 160 10.01 -35.95 27.60
CA LYS A 160 8.78 -35.73 28.37
C LYS A 160 7.60 -35.65 27.41
N SER A 161 6.43 -36.15 27.80
CA SER A 161 5.23 -36.12 26.94
C SER A 161 4.66 -34.72 26.74
N HIS A 162 4.96 -33.80 27.65
CA HIS A 162 4.51 -32.41 27.63
C HIS A 162 5.52 -31.50 28.34
N GLY A 163 5.61 -30.28 27.86
CA GLY A 163 6.38 -29.18 28.46
C GLY A 163 5.88 -27.84 27.90
N TYR A 164 6.30 -26.73 28.49
CA TYR A 164 5.96 -25.40 27.98
C TYR A 164 7.01 -24.34 28.32
N ILE A 165 6.96 -23.26 27.55
CA ILE A 165 7.72 -22.03 27.77
C ILE A 165 6.78 -20.81 27.76
N THR A 166 6.95 -19.90 28.71
CA THR A 166 6.15 -18.66 28.81
C THR A 166 7.00 -17.44 28.49
N LEU A 167 6.63 -16.72 27.44
CA LEU A 167 7.26 -15.50 26.95
C LEU A 167 6.43 -14.28 27.34
N GLN A 168 7.07 -13.14 27.56
CA GLN A 168 6.40 -11.86 27.82
C GLN A 168 6.88 -10.78 26.86
N PHE A 169 5.93 -9.95 26.47
CA PHE A 169 6.13 -8.80 25.60
C PHE A 169 5.55 -7.56 26.26
N ASP A 170 6.21 -6.42 26.03
CA ASP A 170 5.74 -5.09 26.42
C ASP A 170 5.62 -4.26 25.14
N PHE A 171 4.39 -4.03 24.72
CA PHE A 171 4.07 -3.29 23.49
C PHE A 171 3.85 -1.79 23.74
N GLY A 172 3.97 -1.33 25.00
CA GLY A 172 3.63 0.05 25.34
C GLY A 172 2.16 0.35 25.05
N GLN A 173 1.89 1.45 24.35
CA GLN A 173 0.55 1.83 23.97
C GLN A 173 0.22 1.32 22.57
N ILE A 174 -0.78 0.45 22.48
CA ILE A 174 -1.30 -0.10 21.22
C ILE A 174 -2.80 0.14 21.09
N SER A 175 -3.30 0.04 19.86
CA SER A 175 -4.74 0.04 19.59
C SER A 175 -5.35 -1.34 19.80
N ARG A 176 -4.67 -2.40 19.35
CA ARG A 176 -5.06 -3.79 19.54
C ARG A 176 -3.93 -4.78 19.25
N TYR A 177 -3.98 -5.95 19.86
CA TYR A 177 -3.27 -7.12 19.34
C TYR A 177 -3.95 -7.60 18.06
N GLN A 178 -3.17 -8.16 17.15
CA GLN A 178 -3.64 -8.59 15.84
C GLN A 178 -3.43 -10.09 15.63
N MET A 179 -2.19 -10.56 15.75
CA MET A 179 -1.82 -11.91 15.37
C MET A 179 -0.68 -12.45 16.22
N LEU A 180 -0.75 -13.73 16.54
CA LEU A 180 0.36 -14.53 17.05
C LEU A 180 0.79 -15.50 15.97
N ARG A 181 2.06 -15.45 15.58
CA ARG A 181 2.70 -16.39 14.65
C ARG A 181 3.84 -17.12 15.35
N TRP A 182 4.15 -18.33 14.90
CA TRP A 182 5.32 -19.05 15.38
C TRP A 182 5.88 -19.96 14.30
N SER A 183 7.20 -20.20 14.38
CA SER A 183 7.89 -21.12 13.50
C SER A 183 8.13 -22.43 14.24
N GLU A 184 7.73 -23.53 13.62
CA GLU A 184 7.84 -24.87 14.18
C GLU A 184 8.37 -25.89 13.18
N ASP A 185 8.96 -26.95 13.72
CA ASP A 185 9.18 -28.22 13.02
C ASP A 185 8.46 -29.31 13.83
N VAL A 186 7.38 -29.82 13.22
CA VAL A 186 6.48 -30.82 13.81
C VAL A 186 6.18 -31.90 12.78
N GLY A 187 6.04 -33.14 13.25
CA GLY A 187 5.55 -34.28 12.48
C GLY A 187 4.25 -34.83 13.09
N GLU A 188 3.74 -35.93 12.56
CA GLU A 188 2.42 -36.48 12.93
C GLU A 188 2.21 -36.79 14.44
N GLN A 189 3.30 -37.03 15.18
CA GLN A 189 3.26 -37.47 16.58
C GLN A 189 3.65 -36.37 17.58
N VAL A 190 3.90 -35.16 17.10
CA VAL A 190 4.28 -34.02 17.92
C VAL A 190 3.46 -32.80 17.51
N ARG A 191 3.24 -31.88 18.44
CA ARG A 191 2.44 -30.67 18.16
C ARG A 191 2.86 -29.54 19.09
N ILE A 192 2.70 -28.32 18.61
CA ILE A 192 2.81 -27.10 19.43
C ILE A 192 1.45 -26.41 19.46
N LYS A 193 1.11 -25.88 20.62
CA LYS A 193 -0.08 -25.05 20.81
C LYS A 193 0.27 -23.80 21.61
N ALA A 194 -0.52 -22.75 21.46
CA ALA A 194 -0.28 -21.49 22.16
C ALA A 194 -1.44 -21.13 23.10
N GLN A 195 -1.15 -20.49 24.22
CA GLN A 195 -2.12 -19.73 25.00
C GLN A 195 -1.60 -18.32 25.18
N PHE A 196 -2.49 -17.34 25.33
CA PHE A 196 -2.08 -16.00 25.70
C PHE A 196 -2.93 -15.44 26.84
N ARG A 197 -2.39 -14.41 27.49
CA ARG A 197 -3.11 -13.57 28.44
C ARG A 197 -2.53 -12.17 28.43
N THR A 198 -3.32 -11.19 28.80
CA THR A 198 -2.93 -9.78 28.76
C THR A 198 -2.88 -9.17 30.16
N SER A 199 -2.16 -8.06 30.30
CA SER A 199 -2.05 -7.28 31.53
C SER A 199 -1.75 -5.81 31.24
N ALA A 200 -2.38 -4.90 31.99
CA ALA A 200 -2.11 -3.48 31.91
C ALA A 200 -0.77 -3.09 32.58
N ASP A 201 -0.37 -3.81 33.63
CA ASP A 201 0.73 -3.43 34.55
C ASP A 201 1.90 -4.45 34.57
N GLY A 202 1.74 -5.60 33.90
CA GLY A 202 2.74 -6.67 33.84
C GLY A 202 2.81 -7.55 35.10
N THR A 203 1.93 -7.31 36.08
CA THR A 203 1.91 -8.03 37.37
C THR A 203 0.57 -8.69 37.66
N SER A 204 -0.53 -8.02 37.31
CA SER A 204 -1.91 -8.47 37.43
C SER A 204 -2.37 -9.01 36.09
N TRP A 205 -2.49 -10.33 35.97
CA TRP A 205 -2.74 -11.00 34.70
C TRP A 205 -4.18 -11.48 34.57
N GLY A 206 -4.73 -11.34 33.37
CA GLY A 206 -5.99 -11.97 33.00
C GLY A 206 -5.91 -13.50 32.99
N ALA A 207 -7.07 -14.14 32.75
CA ALA A 207 -7.11 -15.58 32.52
C ALA A 207 -6.36 -15.95 31.24
N TRP A 208 -5.76 -17.14 31.24
CA TRP A 208 -5.23 -17.73 30.01
C TRP A 208 -6.38 -17.98 29.02
N SER A 209 -6.12 -17.71 27.74
CA SER A 209 -6.99 -18.13 26.65
C SER A 209 -7.12 -19.65 26.60
N GLN A 210 -8.07 -20.14 25.82
CA GLN A 210 -8.01 -21.53 25.35
C GLN A 210 -6.72 -21.78 24.55
N GLU A 211 -6.31 -23.04 24.44
CA GLU A 211 -5.21 -23.42 23.55
C GLU A 211 -5.59 -23.13 22.09
N LEU A 212 -4.73 -22.37 21.44
CA LEU A 212 -4.80 -22.00 20.04
C LEU A 212 -3.90 -22.94 19.24
N GLN A 213 -4.31 -23.21 18.02
CA GLN A 213 -3.59 -24.02 17.05
C GLN A 213 -3.75 -23.39 15.67
N SER A 214 -2.73 -23.53 14.82
CA SER A 214 -2.77 -23.11 13.42
C SER A 214 -2.20 -24.24 12.56
N VAL A 215 -2.70 -24.35 11.32
CA VAL A 215 -2.18 -25.30 10.33
C VAL A 215 -0.88 -24.77 9.72
N PHE A 216 -0.81 -23.46 9.51
CA PHE A 216 0.34 -22.73 8.99
C PHE A 216 0.71 -21.59 9.95
N PRO A 217 1.32 -21.91 11.12
CA PRO A 217 1.52 -20.93 12.18
C PRO A 217 2.51 -19.81 11.84
N SER A 218 3.41 -20.03 10.89
CA SER A 218 4.35 -19.01 10.40
C SER A 218 3.70 -18.01 9.44
N GLU A 219 2.77 -18.49 8.61
CA GLU A 219 2.13 -17.75 7.54
C GLU A 219 0.82 -17.11 8.03
N ASP A 220 -0.09 -17.89 8.60
CA ASP A 220 -1.42 -17.43 8.97
C ASP A 220 -1.49 -17.05 10.46
N GLY A 221 -0.79 -17.80 11.31
CA GLY A 221 -0.83 -17.60 12.76
C GLY A 221 -2.22 -17.82 13.36
N VAL A 222 -2.49 -17.14 14.48
CA VAL A 222 -3.79 -17.13 15.18
C VAL A 222 -4.16 -15.72 15.64
N ALA A 223 -5.43 -15.36 15.48
CA ALA A 223 -5.92 -14.04 15.87
C ALA A 223 -5.80 -13.84 17.39
N LEU A 224 -5.36 -12.65 17.78
CA LEU A 224 -5.28 -12.22 19.18
C LEU A 224 -6.40 -11.23 19.51
N THR A 225 -6.68 -11.07 20.81
CA THR A 225 -7.68 -10.11 21.31
C THR A 225 -7.12 -9.24 22.43
N GLY A 226 -7.70 -8.06 22.61
CA GLY A 226 -7.31 -7.10 23.65
C GLY A 226 -6.33 -6.05 23.14
N ASN A 227 -6.01 -5.10 24.00
CA ASN A 227 -5.18 -3.92 23.69
C ASN A 227 -4.33 -3.46 24.87
N GLU A 228 -4.15 -4.32 25.87
CA GLU A 228 -3.35 -4.02 27.05
C GLU A 228 -1.86 -3.94 26.70
N ARG A 229 -1.10 -3.18 27.50
CA ARG A 229 0.33 -2.96 27.30
C ARG A 229 1.17 -4.24 27.23
N HIS A 230 0.85 -5.22 28.07
CA HIS A 230 1.61 -6.45 28.17
C HIS A 230 0.80 -7.65 27.70
N ILE A 231 1.49 -8.58 27.06
CA ILE A 231 0.97 -9.90 26.70
C ILE A 231 1.99 -10.96 27.09
N GLN A 232 1.47 -12.06 27.66
CA GLN A 232 2.23 -13.29 27.84
C GLN A 232 1.71 -14.33 26.87
N VAL A 233 2.63 -15.05 26.25
CA VAL A 233 2.36 -16.16 25.35
C VAL A 233 3.02 -17.40 25.93
N LYS A 234 2.22 -18.46 26.13
CA LYS A 234 2.69 -19.76 26.58
C LYS A 234 2.64 -20.74 25.41
N MET A 235 3.80 -21.26 25.04
CA MET A 235 3.93 -22.27 23.99
C MET A 235 4.03 -23.65 24.62
N HIS A 236 3.04 -24.49 24.36
CA HIS A 236 2.95 -25.87 24.81
C HIS A 236 3.55 -26.78 23.76
N LEU A 237 4.45 -27.66 24.18
CA LEU A 237 5.06 -28.70 23.35
C LEU A 237 4.49 -30.05 23.78
N TYR A 238 4.04 -30.86 22.83
CA TYR A 238 3.50 -32.19 23.09
C TYR A 238 4.17 -33.25 22.21
N THR A 239 4.33 -34.45 22.75
CA THR A 239 4.70 -35.65 21.99
C THR A 239 3.88 -36.85 22.47
N ASP A 240 3.32 -37.59 21.51
CA ASP A 240 2.64 -38.85 21.77
C ASP A 240 3.59 -40.05 21.59
N ASN A 241 4.83 -39.83 21.14
CA ASN A 241 5.85 -40.86 20.99
C ASN A 241 7.08 -40.58 21.85
N THR A 242 7.22 -41.35 22.93
CA THR A 242 8.38 -41.30 23.84
C THR A 242 9.25 -42.57 23.76
N SER A 243 8.98 -43.45 22.80
CA SER A 243 9.54 -44.80 22.74
C SER A 243 10.30 -45.13 21.46
N GLU A 244 10.20 -44.30 20.43
CA GLU A 244 10.95 -44.49 19.18
C GLU A 244 12.45 -44.54 19.46
N LYS A 245 13.15 -45.46 18.80
CA LYS A 245 14.59 -45.62 19.00
C LYS A 245 15.36 -44.57 18.21
N ASP A 246 16.33 -43.94 18.85
CA ASP A 246 17.29 -43.08 18.16
C ASP A 246 18.28 -43.89 17.30
N ALA A 247 19.21 -43.20 16.64
CA ALA A 247 20.24 -43.83 15.79
C ALA A 247 21.14 -44.84 16.53
N ASN A 248 21.17 -44.80 17.86
CA ASN A 248 21.94 -45.71 18.70
C ASN A 248 21.07 -46.84 19.31
N GLY A 249 19.80 -46.94 18.89
CA GLY A 249 18.86 -47.95 19.37
C GLY A 249 18.21 -47.63 20.72
N VAL A 250 18.40 -46.41 21.25
CA VAL A 250 17.86 -46.00 22.56
C VAL A 250 16.45 -45.42 22.40
N PRO A 251 15.44 -45.97 23.08
CA PRO A 251 14.09 -45.40 23.09
C PRO A 251 14.11 -43.96 23.61
N THR A 252 13.93 -43.00 22.71
CA THR A 252 14.03 -41.56 22.93
C THR A 252 12.71 -40.86 22.59
N GLY A 253 12.03 -41.29 21.53
CA GLY A 253 10.84 -40.63 21.00
C GLY A 253 11.13 -39.41 20.13
N TYR A 254 10.07 -38.68 19.76
CA TYR A 254 10.15 -37.44 18.99
C TYR A 254 9.88 -36.22 19.87
N THR A 255 10.39 -35.07 19.45
CA THR A 255 10.14 -33.77 20.09
C THR A 255 9.70 -32.76 19.03
N PRO A 256 8.69 -31.92 19.31
CA PRO A 256 8.47 -30.74 18.49
C PRO A 256 9.62 -29.76 18.70
N VAL A 257 9.90 -28.94 17.69
CA VAL A 257 10.93 -27.90 17.74
C VAL A 257 10.29 -26.53 17.52
N LEU A 258 10.31 -25.69 18.54
CA LEU A 258 9.91 -24.29 18.42
C LEU A 258 11.12 -23.43 18.07
N SER A 259 10.99 -22.63 17.01
CA SER A 259 12.07 -21.87 16.40
C SER A 259 11.94 -20.36 16.57
N GLY A 260 10.74 -19.85 16.77
CA GLY A 260 10.48 -18.43 16.94
C GLY A 260 9.02 -18.17 17.24
N VAL A 261 8.74 -17.10 17.99
CA VAL A 261 7.39 -16.64 18.31
C VAL A 261 7.32 -15.14 18.01
N GLU A 262 6.33 -14.73 17.23
CA GLU A 262 6.10 -13.35 16.83
C GLU A 262 4.71 -12.91 17.27
N VAL A 263 4.63 -11.76 17.94
CA VAL A 263 3.37 -11.09 18.26
C VAL A 263 3.29 -9.80 17.44
N ILE A 264 2.18 -9.64 16.75
CA ILE A 264 1.86 -8.48 15.93
C ILE A 264 0.73 -7.70 16.61
N ALA A 265 0.95 -6.42 16.84
CA ALA A 265 -0.03 -5.46 17.32
C ALA A 265 -0.20 -4.31 16.32
N ARG A 266 -1.33 -3.60 16.41
CA ARG A 266 -1.60 -2.39 15.63
C ARG A 266 -1.61 -1.17 16.54
N LYS A 267 -1.09 -0.06 16.03
CA LYS A 267 -1.12 1.27 16.66
C LYS A 267 -1.54 2.34 15.64
N PRO A 268 -1.93 3.55 16.08
CA PRO A 268 -2.28 4.61 15.14
C PRO A 268 -1.11 4.92 14.21
N GLY A 269 -1.37 4.96 12.91
CA GLY A 269 -0.35 5.30 11.91
C GLY A 269 -0.16 6.81 11.72
N PRO A 270 0.79 7.20 10.86
CA PRO A 270 1.09 8.60 10.58
C PRO A 270 0.04 9.30 9.70
N VAL A 271 -0.82 8.53 9.03
CA VAL A 271 -1.93 8.99 8.19
C VAL A 271 -3.23 8.47 8.76
N THR A 272 -4.26 9.32 8.77
CA THR A 272 -5.59 8.99 9.28
C THR A 272 -6.61 8.90 8.16
N GLU A 273 -7.79 8.36 8.44
CA GLU A 273 -8.87 8.28 7.46
C GLU A 273 -9.41 9.68 7.11
N GLY A 274 -9.51 9.97 5.82
CA GLY A 274 -10.26 11.09 5.26
C GLY A 274 -11.59 10.60 4.71
N VAL A 275 -11.72 10.60 3.37
CA VAL A 275 -12.89 10.01 2.68
C VAL A 275 -12.41 8.78 1.91
N ILE A 276 -12.82 7.61 2.36
CA ILE A 276 -12.59 6.34 1.68
C ILE A 276 -13.93 5.88 1.11
N GLU A 277 -14.03 5.86 -0.22
CA GLU A 277 -15.21 5.38 -0.94
C GLU A 277 -15.55 3.93 -0.53
N ALA A 278 -16.84 3.62 -0.41
CA ALA A 278 -17.27 2.25 -0.18
C ALA A 278 -17.00 1.39 -1.43
N THR A 279 -16.56 0.16 -1.24
CA THR A 279 -16.18 -0.74 -2.35
C THR A 279 -16.91 -2.09 -2.27
N PRO A 280 -18.25 -2.11 -2.18
CA PRO A 280 -18.99 -3.35 -1.95
C PRO A 280 -18.79 -4.39 -3.07
N ASP A 281 -18.44 -3.93 -4.28
CA ASP A 281 -18.23 -4.78 -5.46
C ASP A 281 -16.75 -5.12 -5.70
N VAL A 282 -15.83 -4.70 -4.82
CA VAL A 282 -14.39 -4.94 -4.97
C VAL A 282 -13.84 -5.56 -3.69
N THR A 283 -13.52 -6.85 -3.79
CA THR A 283 -12.90 -7.62 -2.73
C THR A 283 -11.48 -8.00 -3.09
N ILE A 284 -10.58 -7.94 -2.12
CA ILE A 284 -9.24 -8.50 -2.26
C ILE A 284 -9.37 -10.01 -2.48
N PRO A 285 -8.74 -10.58 -3.53
CA PRO A 285 -8.83 -12.00 -3.81
C PRO A 285 -8.52 -12.86 -2.57
N ALA A 286 -9.41 -13.80 -2.24
CA ALA A 286 -9.18 -14.75 -1.16
C ALA A 286 -8.35 -15.95 -1.64
N TYR A 287 -7.66 -16.64 -0.73
CA TYR A 287 -7.06 -17.96 -1.00
C TYR A 287 -8.11 -18.94 -1.54
N ARG A 288 -7.77 -19.70 -2.60
CA ARG A 288 -8.56 -20.84 -3.06
C ARG A 288 -7.95 -22.15 -2.57
N SER A 289 -8.80 -23.04 -2.05
CA SER A 289 -8.46 -24.36 -1.53
C SER A 289 -7.86 -25.28 -2.60
N GLU A 290 -6.96 -26.16 -2.16
CA GLU A 290 -6.33 -27.40 -2.70
C GLU A 290 -6.59 -27.96 -4.13
N ASN A 291 -7.54 -27.46 -4.94
CA ASN A 291 -7.95 -28.08 -6.22
C ASN A 291 -8.07 -27.14 -7.43
N GLU A 292 -7.45 -25.95 -7.45
CA GLU A 292 -7.40 -25.11 -8.67
C GLU A 292 -6.04 -24.43 -8.87
N ASP A 293 -5.39 -24.77 -9.98
CA ASP A 293 -4.06 -24.31 -10.43
C ASP A 293 -4.05 -22.83 -10.85
N GLN A 294 -4.22 -21.91 -9.88
CA GLN A 294 -3.89 -20.47 -9.89
C GLN A 294 -5.09 -19.59 -9.52
N LYS A 295 -5.12 -19.14 -8.25
CA LYS A 295 -5.51 -17.77 -7.87
C LYS A 295 -4.66 -17.35 -6.66
N GLU A 296 -3.60 -16.60 -6.93
CA GLU A 296 -2.72 -16.03 -5.92
C GLU A 296 -3.43 -14.85 -5.25
N THR A 297 -3.63 -14.91 -3.92
CA THR A 297 -3.91 -13.69 -3.16
C THR A 297 -2.64 -12.85 -3.07
N TYR A 298 -2.78 -11.57 -2.74
CA TYR A 298 -1.63 -10.78 -2.35
C TYR A 298 -1.00 -11.37 -1.08
N SER A 299 0.30 -11.61 -1.15
CA SER A 299 1.16 -11.82 -0.01
C SER A 299 2.18 -10.69 0.01
N PHE A 300 2.12 -9.86 1.06
CA PHE A 300 3.00 -8.71 1.20
C PHE A 300 4.16 -9.06 2.11
N ASN A 301 5.38 -9.06 1.59
CA ASN A 301 6.57 -9.36 2.38
C ASN A 301 7.30 -8.07 2.74
N ARG A 302 7.03 -7.54 3.94
CA ARG A 302 7.65 -6.28 4.41
C ARG A 302 7.47 -5.13 3.43
N GLU A 303 6.31 -5.11 2.78
CA GLU A 303 5.94 -4.10 1.82
C GLU A 303 5.33 -2.91 2.54
N ASN A 304 5.60 -1.70 2.04
CA ASN A 304 5.07 -0.47 2.65
C ASN A 304 3.68 -0.10 2.10
N ALA A 305 2.89 0.62 2.90
CA ALA A 305 1.52 0.97 2.55
C ALA A 305 1.40 1.80 1.25
N LEU A 306 2.38 2.65 0.93
CA LEU A 306 2.37 3.41 -0.33
C LEU A 306 2.38 2.47 -1.54
N ARG A 307 3.24 1.46 -1.53
CA ARG A 307 3.34 0.46 -2.62
C ARG A 307 2.08 -0.40 -2.71
N ILE A 308 1.53 -0.79 -1.56
CA ILE A 308 0.30 -1.60 -1.49
C ILE A 308 -0.86 -0.82 -2.10
N LEU A 309 -1.05 0.45 -1.70
CA LEU A 309 -2.08 1.32 -2.28
C LEU A 309 -1.88 1.54 -3.78
N GLN A 310 -0.64 1.75 -4.23
CA GLN A 310 -0.33 1.84 -5.66
C GLN A 310 -0.78 0.59 -6.42
N THR A 311 -0.49 -0.58 -5.88
CA THR A 311 -0.86 -1.87 -6.47
C THR A 311 -2.38 -2.00 -6.55
N TRP A 312 -3.10 -1.78 -5.45
CA TRP A 312 -4.56 -1.85 -5.43
C TRP A 312 -5.22 -0.81 -6.34
N CYS A 313 -4.67 0.40 -6.40
CA CYS A 313 -5.15 1.42 -7.32
C CYS A 313 -4.95 1.03 -8.78
N GLU A 314 -3.81 0.46 -9.14
CA GLU A 314 -3.51 -0.04 -10.49
C GLU A 314 -4.45 -1.21 -10.86
N ASP A 315 -4.62 -2.17 -9.96
CA ASP A 315 -5.39 -3.39 -10.21
C ASP A 315 -6.90 -3.15 -10.23
N HIS A 316 -7.41 -2.18 -9.45
CA HIS A 316 -8.85 -1.94 -9.29
C HIS A 316 -9.33 -0.59 -9.86
N GLY A 317 -8.43 0.22 -10.42
CA GLY A 317 -8.76 1.52 -11.02
C GLY A 317 -9.17 2.59 -10.01
N TYR A 318 -8.54 2.59 -8.84
CA TYR A 318 -8.75 3.60 -7.80
C TYR A 318 -7.63 4.66 -7.79
N GLU A 319 -7.88 5.74 -7.08
CA GLU A 319 -6.96 6.86 -6.88
C GLU A 319 -6.85 7.19 -5.39
N PHE A 320 -5.70 7.71 -4.97
CA PHE A 320 -5.54 8.25 -3.63
C PHE A 320 -4.77 9.57 -3.58
N ARG A 321 -4.94 10.29 -2.47
CA ARG A 321 -4.13 11.45 -2.08
C ARG A 321 -4.13 11.63 -0.58
N VAL A 322 -3.14 12.34 -0.05
CA VAL A 322 -3.09 12.73 1.37
C VAL A 322 -3.12 14.26 1.48
N ASP A 323 -4.01 14.80 2.32
CA ASP A 323 -4.10 16.25 2.56
C ASP A 323 -3.12 16.74 3.64
N GLY A 324 -3.03 18.06 3.84
CA GLY A 324 -2.17 18.68 4.85
C GLY A 324 -2.56 18.40 6.29
N GLN A 325 -3.75 17.83 6.53
CA GLN A 325 -4.15 17.28 7.82
C GLN A 325 -3.76 15.80 7.98
N ARG A 326 -3.02 15.24 7.02
CA ARG A 326 -2.61 13.82 6.96
C ARG A 326 -3.79 12.87 6.92
N ARG A 327 -4.81 13.21 6.13
CA ARG A 327 -5.97 12.34 5.89
C ARG A 327 -5.89 11.73 4.50
N LEU A 328 -6.05 10.42 4.41
CA LEU A 328 -6.12 9.69 3.14
C LEU A 328 -7.50 9.87 2.51
N TYR A 329 -7.52 10.24 1.24
CA TYR A 329 -8.71 10.17 0.38
C TYR A 329 -8.49 9.07 -0.64
N PHE A 330 -9.47 8.19 -0.82
CA PHE A 330 -9.40 7.02 -1.68
C PHE A 330 -10.73 6.86 -2.43
N GLY A 331 -10.70 6.75 -3.76
CA GLY A 331 -11.89 6.63 -4.61
C GLY A 331 -11.55 6.54 -6.10
N LYS A 332 -12.52 6.24 -6.96
CA LYS A 332 -12.26 6.10 -8.42
C LYS A 332 -12.08 7.44 -9.14
N ASP A 333 -12.73 8.48 -8.64
CA ASP A 333 -12.81 9.79 -9.28
C ASP A 333 -12.55 10.91 -8.27
N LEU A 334 -11.29 11.08 -7.84
CA LEU A 334 -10.96 12.10 -6.84
C LEU A 334 -10.97 13.54 -7.39
N GLY A 335 -11.01 13.71 -8.72
CA GLY A 335 -11.10 15.00 -9.40
C GLY A 335 -12.52 15.34 -9.86
N ALA A 336 -12.66 16.53 -10.46
CA ALA A 336 -13.91 17.01 -11.04
C ALA A 336 -13.82 17.15 -12.56
N VAL A 337 -14.98 17.10 -13.24
CA VAL A 337 -15.06 17.47 -14.66
C VAL A 337 -15.04 19.00 -14.76
N ARG A 338 -14.07 19.54 -15.49
CA ARG A 338 -13.86 20.97 -15.70
C ARG A 338 -14.31 21.39 -17.09
N GLN A 339 -14.96 22.55 -17.19
CA GLN A 339 -15.29 23.23 -18.44
C GLN A 339 -14.09 23.98 -19.02
N VAL A 340 -12.90 23.38 -18.93
CA VAL A 340 -11.65 23.91 -19.45
C VAL A 340 -11.32 23.23 -20.76
N VAL A 341 -11.12 24.05 -21.80
CA VAL A 341 -10.74 23.58 -23.13
C VAL A 341 -9.28 23.95 -23.41
N LEU A 342 -8.48 22.91 -23.47
CA LEU A 342 -7.09 22.92 -23.82
C LEU A 342 -6.97 22.81 -25.36
N ARG A 343 -6.62 23.91 -26.04
CA ARG A 343 -6.43 23.98 -27.50
C ARG A 343 -4.95 24.10 -27.89
N ARG A 344 -4.46 23.12 -28.65
CA ARG A 344 -3.09 23.16 -29.21
C ARG A 344 -2.88 24.44 -30.02
N THR A 345 -1.75 25.14 -29.82
CA THR A 345 -1.34 26.41 -30.47
C THR A 345 -2.10 27.67 -30.07
N THR A 346 -3.23 27.56 -29.35
CA THR A 346 -3.95 28.74 -28.85
C THR A 346 -3.60 29.04 -27.40
N ASN A 347 -3.59 28.02 -26.53
CA ASN A 347 -3.35 28.19 -25.11
C ASN A 347 -2.40 27.15 -24.50
N MET A 348 -1.68 26.36 -25.30
CA MET A 348 -0.53 25.58 -24.80
C MET A 348 0.40 25.11 -25.92
N ASP A 349 1.61 24.75 -25.51
CA ASP A 349 2.53 23.94 -26.30
C ASP A 349 2.30 22.46 -26.01
N VAL A 350 1.61 21.77 -26.92
CA VAL A 350 1.51 20.30 -26.89
C VAL A 350 2.75 19.72 -27.57
N LYS A 351 3.69 19.18 -26.78
CA LYS A 351 4.94 18.58 -27.28
C LYS A 351 4.80 17.11 -27.68
N SER A 352 3.95 16.36 -26.98
CA SER A 352 3.70 14.94 -27.26
C SER A 352 2.22 14.76 -27.62
N LEU A 353 1.97 14.22 -28.83
CA LEU A 353 0.77 13.43 -29.11
C LEU A 353 1.28 11.99 -29.09
N GLY A 354 0.97 11.27 -28.02
CA GLY A 354 1.24 9.84 -27.94
C GLY A 354 -0.08 9.10 -27.82
N ASP A 355 -0.18 7.96 -28.46
CA ASP A 355 -1.22 6.98 -28.31
C ASP A 355 -0.61 5.79 -27.56
N SER A 356 -1.07 5.52 -26.34
CA SER A 356 -0.65 4.29 -25.64
C SER A 356 -1.55 3.14 -26.10
N ALA A 357 -0.91 2.09 -26.61
CA ALA A 357 -1.56 0.82 -26.92
C ALA A 357 -1.59 -0.13 -25.71
N ASP A 358 -1.10 0.29 -24.53
CA ASP A 358 -0.98 -0.58 -23.36
C ASP A 358 -2.36 -1.04 -22.84
N LYS A 359 -3.39 -0.19 -23.03
CA LYS A 359 -4.78 -0.47 -22.68
C LYS A 359 -5.66 -0.82 -23.89
N LEU A 360 -5.08 -0.92 -25.08
CA LEU A 360 -5.81 -1.24 -26.30
C LEU A 360 -6.29 -2.71 -26.26
N ALA A 361 -7.60 -2.92 -26.31
CA ALA A 361 -8.21 -4.23 -26.45
C ALA A 361 -9.31 -4.15 -27.52
N ASN A 362 -9.08 -4.76 -28.67
CA ASN A 362 -10.02 -4.77 -29.80
C ASN A 362 -10.66 -6.15 -30.02
N VAL A 363 -10.31 -7.13 -29.19
CA VAL A 363 -10.99 -8.41 -29.03
C VAL A 363 -11.28 -8.61 -27.55
N LEU A 364 -12.54 -8.52 -27.15
CA LEU A 364 -12.96 -8.48 -25.75
C LEU A 364 -13.69 -9.77 -25.37
N HIS A 365 -13.11 -10.54 -24.47
CA HIS A 365 -13.75 -11.69 -23.83
C HIS A 365 -14.66 -11.17 -22.71
N CYS A 366 -15.97 -11.22 -22.94
CA CYS A 366 -16.97 -10.68 -22.02
C CYS A 366 -17.58 -11.79 -21.17
N TYR A 367 -17.70 -11.55 -19.87
CA TYR A 367 -18.28 -12.46 -18.89
C TYR A 367 -19.42 -11.77 -18.13
N GLY A 368 -20.59 -12.41 -18.08
CA GLY A 368 -21.81 -11.91 -17.45
C GLY A 368 -22.11 -12.62 -16.12
N ALA A 369 -23.39 -12.63 -15.73
CA ALA A 369 -23.84 -13.33 -14.53
C ALA A 369 -23.62 -14.86 -14.61
N GLY A 370 -23.40 -15.48 -13.45
CA GLY A 370 -23.18 -16.92 -13.28
C GLY A 370 -21.71 -17.28 -13.05
N ASP A 371 -21.44 -18.56 -12.80
CA ASP A 371 -20.11 -19.07 -12.49
C ASP A 371 -19.74 -20.29 -13.35
N GLY A 372 -18.46 -20.40 -13.69
CA GLY A 372 -17.90 -21.55 -14.40
C GLY A 372 -18.61 -21.81 -15.75
N PRO A 373 -18.97 -23.07 -16.06
CA PRO A 373 -19.67 -23.39 -17.31
C PRO A 373 -21.06 -22.75 -17.46
N ALA A 374 -21.68 -22.32 -16.35
CA ALA A 374 -22.99 -21.67 -16.34
C ALA A 374 -22.89 -20.14 -16.50
N GLN A 375 -21.68 -19.57 -16.50
CA GLN A 375 -21.47 -18.14 -16.70
C GLN A 375 -21.79 -17.74 -18.15
N ILE A 376 -22.60 -16.69 -18.31
CA ILE A 376 -22.88 -16.08 -19.61
C ILE A 376 -21.58 -15.51 -20.16
N ARG A 377 -21.21 -15.84 -21.40
CA ARG A 377 -19.97 -15.35 -22.02
C ARG A 377 -20.12 -15.11 -23.52
N THR A 378 -19.39 -14.13 -24.03
CA THR A 378 -19.30 -13.82 -25.45
C THR A 378 -17.95 -13.20 -25.80
N ILE A 379 -17.62 -13.13 -27.09
CA ILE A 379 -16.41 -12.44 -27.57
C ILE A 379 -16.85 -11.34 -28.53
N LEU A 380 -16.47 -10.11 -28.24
CA LEU A 380 -16.74 -8.94 -29.08
C LEU A 380 -15.46 -8.53 -29.80
N ARG A 381 -15.58 -8.02 -31.02
CA ARG A 381 -14.45 -7.68 -31.89
C ARG A 381 -14.71 -6.37 -32.60
N ASP A 382 -13.70 -5.48 -32.63
CA ASP A 382 -13.72 -4.25 -33.41
C ASP A 382 -12.83 -4.45 -34.64
N GLN A 383 -13.46 -4.74 -35.79
CA GLN A 383 -12.72 -5.10 -37.00
C GLN A 383 -11.89 -3.93 -37.53
N ASP A 384 -12.41 -2.71 -37.48
CA ASP A 384 -11.72 -1.51 -37.97
C ASP A 384 -10.43 -1.26 -37.16
N SER A 385 -10.49 -1.44 -35.84
CA SER A 385 -9.31 -1.39 -34.97
C SER A 385 -8.33 -2.53 -35.22
N ILE A 386 -8.82 -3.76 -35.39
CA ILE A 386 -7.97 -4.93 -35.67
C ILE A 386 -7.21 -4.73 -36.98
N ASP A 387 -7.87 -4.19 -38.01
CA ASP A 387 -7.25 -3.93 -39.31
C ASP A 387 -6.11 -2.90 -39.22
N VAL A 388 -6.18 -1.96 -38.25
CA VAL A 388 -5.17 -0.92 -38.04
C VAL A 388 -4.07 -1.37 -37.07
N TYR A 389 -4.41 -2.02 -35.96
CA TYR A 389 -3.50 -2.25 -34.82
C TYR A 389 -3.16 -3.73 -34.56
N GLY A 390 -3.78 -4.65 -35.31
CA GLY A 390 -3.72 -6.10 -35.07
C GLY A 390 -4.57 -6.53 -33.88
N GLU A 391 -4.72 -7.85 -33.69
CA GLU A 391 -5.53 -8.39 -32.58
C GLU A 391 -4.88 -8.11 -31.21
N ARG A 392 -5.68 -7.54 -30.31
CA ARG A 392 -5.33 -7.23 -28.92
C ARG A 392 -6.43 -7.74 -28.01
N LEU A 393 -6.09 -8.72 -27.19
CA LEU A 393 -7.03 -9.40 -26.30
C LEU A 393 -7.24 -8.58 -25.01
N GLY A 394 -8.48 -8.47 -24.58
CA GLY A 394 -8.86 -7.98 -23.27
C GLY A 394 -10.03 -8.77 -22.68
N THR A 395 -10.32 -8.54 -21.41
CA THR A 395 -11.45 -9.14 -20.70
C THR A 395 -12.37 -8.05 -20.15
N PHE A 396 -13.66 -8.34 -20.06
CA PHE A 396 -14.66 -7.45 -19.46
C PHE A 396 -15.68 -8.26 -18.68
N ASP A 397 -15.94 -7.87 -17.44
CA ASP A 397 -16.86 -8.54 -16.54
C ASP A 397 -18.02 -7.60 -16.18
N ASP A 398 -19.25 -8.09 -16.35
CA ASP A 398 -20.49 -7.43 -15.95
C ASP A 398 -21.40 -8.43 -15.26
N SER A 399 -21.19 -8.63 -13.95
CA SER A 399 -21.96 -9.56 -13.13
C SER A 399 -23.45 -9.23 -13.04
N SER A 400 -23.85 -8.01 -13.45
CA SER A 400 -25.26 -7.60 -13.51
C SER A 400 -25.96 -8.01 -14.81
N ALA A 401 -25.20 -8.39 -15.85
CA ALA A 401 -25.73 -8.87 -17.11
C ALA A 401 -26.23 -10.31 -17.00
N ASP A 402 -27.51 -10.45 -16.62
CA ASP A 402 -28.24 -11.73 -16.49
C ASP A 402 -28.71 -12.36 -17.81
N THR A 403 -28.41 -11.71 -18.95
CA THR A 403 -28.78 -12.15 -20.30
C THR A 403 -27.65 -11.85 -21.29
N LEU A 404 -27.59 -12.63 -22.37
CA LEU A 404 -26.56 -12.45 -23.41
C LEU A 404 -26.68 -11.08 -24.08
N GLU A 405 -27.90 -10.60 -24.32
CA GLU A 405 -28.16 -9.29 -24.92
C GLU A 405 -27.61 -8.14 -24.06
N LYS A 406 -27.84 -8.18 -22.74
CA LYS A 406 -27.28 -7.17 -21.81
C LYS A 406 -25.76 -7.19 -21.82
N LEU A 407 -25.14 -8.38 -21.83
CA LEU A 407 -23.69 -8.53 -21.87
C LEU A 407 -23.09 -8.00 -23.18
N ILE A 408 -23.77 -8.22 -24.31
CA ILE A 408 -23.36 -7.68 -25.61
C ILE A 408 -23.47 -6.14 -25.59
N GLU A 409 -24.54 -5.59 -25.02
CA GLU A 409 -24.74 -4.13 -24.94
C GLU A 409 -23.66 -3.46 -24.07
N SER A 410 -23.45 -3.95 -22.85
CA SER A 410 -22.44 -3.41 -21.93
C SER A 410 -21.02 -3.66 -22.44
N GLY A 411 -20.76 -4.84 -23.02
CA GLY A 411 -19.50 -5.18 -23.66
C GLY A 411 -19.17 -4.29 -24.87
N ASN A 412 -20.13 -3.99 -25.75
CA ASN A 412 -19.89 -3.08 -26.88
C ASN A 412 -19.59 -1.66 -26.41
N LYS A 413 -20.27 -1.21 -25.35
CA LYS A 413 -19.99 0.09 -24.73
C LYS A 413 -18.59 0.15 -24.13
N HIS A 414 -18.08 -0.96 -23.58
CA HIS A 414 -16.71 -1.05 -23.11
C HIS A 414 -15.72 -1.12 -24.27
N LEU A 415 -15.95 -2.01 -25.25
CA LEU A 415 -15.14 -2.18 -26.45
C LEU A 415 -14.93 -0.85 -27.18
N ALA A 416 -15.97 -0.03 -27.36
CA ALA A 416 -15.85 1.29 -27.98
C ALA A 416 -14.89 2.26 -27.25
N LYS A 417 -14.62 2.04 -25.95
CA LYS A 417 -13.68 2.85 -25.16
C LYS A 417 -12.24 2.35 -25.26
N VAL A 418 -12.05 1.04 -25.40
CA VAL A 418 -10.73 0.38 -25.33
C VAL A 418 -10.23 -0.12 -26.68
N ALA A 419 -11.07 -0.11 -27.71
CA ALA A 419 -10.71 -0.55 -29.06
C ALA A 419 -9.84 0.47 -29.80
N GLN A 420 -9.63 1.67 -29.26
CA GLN A 420 -8.72 2.66 -29.84
C GLN A 420 -7.66 3.04 -28.81
N PRO A 421 -6.43 3.36 -29.23
CA PRO A 421 -5.40 3.82 -28.31
C PRO A 421 -5.86 5.03 -27.49
N GLU A 422 -5.55 5.03 -26.20
CA GLU A 422 -5.91 6.15 -25.32
C GLU A 422 -5.03 7.36 -25.67
N PRO A 423 -5.63 8.53 -26.00
CA PRO A 423 -4.85 9.70 -26.37
C PRO A 423 -4.16 10.28 -25.14
N GLN A 424 -2.86 10.52 -25.25
CA GLN A 424 -1.99 11.08 -24.23
C GLN A 424 -1.37 12.39 -24.71
N PHE A 425 -1.34 13.38 -23.81
CA PHE A 425 -0.80 14.69 -24.13
C PHE A 425 0.07 15.23 -23.00
N VAL A 426 1.15 15.90 -23.39
CA VAL A 426 1.93 16.76 -22.50
C VAL A 426 1.71 18.20 -22.91
N ALA A 427 1.11 18.97 -22.00
CA ALA A 427 0.83 20.39 -22.18
C ALA A 427 1.81 21.23 -21.35
N HIS A 428 2.49 22.18 -21.98
CA HIS A 428 3.34 23.16 -21.30
C HIS A 428 2.80 24.58 -21.44
N HIS A 429 3.21 25.44 -20.52
CA HIS A 429 2.84 26.86 -20.46
C HIS A 429 1.32 27.07 -20.45
N VAL A 430 0.60 26.22 -19.71
CA VAL A 430 -0.86 26.30 -19.61
C VAL A 430 -1.27 27.59 -18.86
N PRO A 431 -2.04 28.51 -19.48
CA PRO A 431 -2.39 29.80 -18.90
C PRO A 431 -3.58 29.63 -17.95
N VAL A 432 -3.38 28.91 -16.85
CA VAL A 432 -4.42 28.59 -15.85
C VAL A 432 -5.15 29.81 -15.27
N HIS A 433 -4.53 31.00 -15.35
CA HIS A 433 -5.10 32.25 -14.88
C HIS A 433 -6.06 32.91 -15.88
N GLU A 434 -6.05 32.47 -17.14
CA GLU A 434 -7.00 32.91 -18.17
C GLU A 434 -8.29 32.09 -18.14
N PHE A 435 -8.28 30.95 -17.46
CA PHE A 435 -9.46 30.11 -17.29
C PHE A 435 -10.39 30.68 -16.20
N GLY A 436 -11.70 30.59 -16.45
CA GLY A 436 -12.72 31.01 -15.47
C GLY A 436 -12.86 30.08 -14.27
N GLU A 437 -12.15 28.95 -14.28
CA GLU A 437 -12.01 28.02 -13.17
C GLU A 437 -10.59 27.46 -13.13
N ASP A 438 -10.16 27.03 -11.95
CA ASP A 438 -8.85 26.43 -11.76
C ASP A 438 -8.93 24.90 -11.90
N ILE A 439 -7.81 24.31 -12.35
CA ILE A 439 -7.64 22.87 -12.61
C ILE A 439 -6.59 22.30 -11.67
N GLN A 440 -6.64 20.99 -11.42
CA GLN A 440 -5.68 20.30 -10.55
C GLN A 440 -5.54 18.82 -10.94
N LEU A 441 -4.57 18.11 -10.34
CA LEU A 441 -4.48 16.66 -10.43
C LEU A 441 -5.85 15.97 -10.23
N TYR A 442 -6.10 14.93 -11.03
CA TYR A 442 -7.33 14.13 -11.16
C TYR A 442 -8.50 14.79 -11.88
N ASP A 443 -8.48 16.11 -12.10
CA ASP A 443 -9.54 16.76 -12.87
C ASP A 443 -9.57 16.26 -14.32
N THR A 444 -10.76 16.22 -14.91
CA THR A 444 -10.97 15.92 -16.32
C THR A 444 -11.16 17.21 -17.12
N VAL A 445 -10.42 17.35 -18.21
CA VAL A 445 -10.46 18.52 -19.11
C VAL A 445 -10.69 18.09 -20.56
N THR A 446 -11.05 19.03 -21.43
CA THR A 446 -11.20 18.76 -22.86
C THR A 446 -9.97 19.23 -23.62
N VAL A 447 -9.33 18.34 -24.38
CA VAL A 447 -8.25 18.69 -25.33
C VAL A 447 -8.81 18.73 -26.74
N VAL A 448 -8.45 19.78 -27.47
CA VAL A 448 -8.73 19.96 -28.90
C VAL A 448 -7.41 20.12 -29.63
N ASP A 449 -7.13 19.22 -30.58
CA ASP A 449 -6.05 19.39 -31.56
C ASP A 449 -6.64 19.71 -32.94
N PRO A 450 -6.65 20.99 -33.36
CA PRO A 450 -7.16 21.38 -34.66
C PRO A 450 -6.43 20.74 -35.85
N LYS A 451 -5.18 20.29 -35.67
CA LYS A 451 -4.39 19.69 -36.76
C LYS A 451 -4.85 18.28 -37.11
N SER A 452 -5.19 17.48 -36.10
CA SER A 452 -5.72 16.12 -36.27
C SER A 452 -7.25 16.09 -36.29
N GLY A 453 -7.92 17.17 -35.89
CA GLY A 453 -9.37 17.21 -35.69
C GLY A 453 -9.83 16.51 -34.42
N LEU A 454 -8.90 16.11 -33.54
CA LEU A 454 -9.18 15.36 -32.32
C LEU A 454 -9.80 16.25 -31.26
N VAL A 455 -10.90 15.79 -30.68
CA VAL A 455 -11.51 16.33 -29.46
C VAL A 455 -11.62 15.19 -28.46
N ALA A 456 -10.90 15.29 -27.34
CA ALA A 456 -10.81 14.22 -26.35
C ALA A 456 -11.02 14.76 -24.93
N SER A 457 -11.76 14.02 -24.11
CA SER A 457 -11.80 14.22 -22.66
C SER A 457 -10.66 13.44 -22.02
N VAL A 458 -9.82 14.13 -21.24
CA VAL A 458 -8.59 13.56 -20.67
C VAL A 458 -8.44 13.94 -19.21
N ARG A 459 -7.85 13.06 -18.40
CA ARG A 459 -7.58 13.30 -16.98
C ARG A 459 -6.19 13.91 -16.79
N ILE A 460 -6.06 14.80 -15.82
CA ILE A 460 -4.75 15.32 -15.38
C ILE A 460 -4.14 14.30 -14.40
N LEU A 461 -3.11 13.57 -14.84
CA LEU A 461 -2.44 12.53 -14.04
C LEU A 461 -1.06 12.94 -13.51
N ASP A 462 -0.53 14.05 -13.99
CA ASP A 462 0.69 14.68 -13.50
C ASP A 462 0.56 16.20 -13.67
N GLU A 463 0.97 16.95 -12.67
CA GLU A 463 0.86 18.40 -12.61
C GLU A 463 2.17 18.94 -12.04
N GLU A 464 2.80 19.84 -12.77
CA GLU A 464 3.96 20.60 -12.30
C GLU A 464 3.67 22.10 -12.43
N ARG A 465 3.88 22.84 -11.33
CA ARG A 465 3.79 24.30 -11.34
C ARG A 465 5.04 24.91 -10.76
N GLN A 466 5.49 26.00 -11.38
CA GLN A 466 6.63 26.76 -10.94
C GLN A 466 6.38 28.26 -11.11
N LEU A 467 6.60 29.04 -10.05
CA LEU A 467 6.61 30.49 -10.15
C LEU A 467 8.02 30.97 -10.52
N THR A 468 8.16 31.56 -11.71
CA THR A 468 9.38 32.17 -12.23
C THR A 468 9.25 33.69 -12.25
N THR A 469 10.28 34.38 -12.75
CA THR A 469 10.24 35.84 -12.96
C THR A 469 9.32 36.25 -14.10
N SER A 470 9.04 35.36 -15.06
CA SER A 470 8.14 35.60 -16.20
C SER A 470 6.66 35.29 -15.88
N GLY A 471 6.38 34.61 -14.77
CA GLY A 471 5.03 34.26 -14.36
C GLY A 471 4.95 32.87 -13.75
N GLU A 472 3.76 32.29 -13.75
CA GLU A 472 3.55 30.90 -13.33
C GLU A 472 3.62 30.00 -14.56
N GLU A 473 4.58 29.09 -14.57
CA GLU A 473 4.68 28.03 -15.56
C GLU A 473 3.91 26.81 -15.06
N VAL A 474 3.01 26.29 -15.89
CA VAL A 474 2.20 25.11 -15.60
C VAL A 474 2.41 24.09 -16.70
N SER A 475 2.79 22.88 -16.28
CA SER A 475 2.88 21.71 -17.15
C SER A 475 1.93 20.62 -16.65
N LEU A 476 1.24 19.95 -17.58
CA LEU A 476 0.27 18.91 -17.29
C LEU A 476 0.55 17.65 -18.12
N GLY A 477 0.54 16.51 -17.46
CA GLY A 477 0.44 15.19 -18.08
C GLY A 477 -1.03 14.79 -18.16
N LEU A 478 -1.56 14.69 -19.37
CA LEU A 478 -2.95 14.40 -19.66
C LEU A 478 -3.07 12.95 -20.14
N ASN A 479 -3.70 12.10 -19.33
CA ASN A 479 -3.67 10.63 -19.42
C ASN A 479 -2.25 10.03 -19.40
N CYS A 480 -1.25 10.79 -18.96
CA CYS A 480 0.15 10.35 -18.90
C CYS A 480 0.93 11.12 -17.81
N ASP A 481 2.15 10.68 -17.57
CA ASP A 481 3.10 11.40 -16.72
C ASP A 481 3.85 12.48 -17.51
N LEU A 482 4.35 13.50 -16.81
CA LEU A 482 5.32 14.45 -17.34
C LEU A 482 6.70 13.75 -17.36
N ASP A 483 7.16 13.26 -18.52
CA ASP A 483 8.43 12.51 -18.62
C ASP A 483 9.60 13.26 -17.94
N ASN A 484 10.28 12.62 -16.98
CA ASN A 484 11.66 12.99 -16.64
C ASN A 484 12.58 12.40 -17.71
N ILE A 485 13.50 13.18 -18.27
CA ILE A 485 14.46 12.76 -19.32
C ILE A 485 15.17 11.41 -19.03
N ILE A 486 15.31 11.05 -17.74
CA ILE A 486 15.91 9.78 -17.29
C ILE A 486 14.96 8.58 -17.44
N GLU A 487 13.64 8.74 -17.25
CA GLU A 487 12.66 7.63 -17.33
C GLU A 487 12.49 7.12 -18.77
N ARG A 488 12.68 7.96 -19.79
CA ARG A 488 12.71 7.54 -21.21
C ARG A 488 13.87 6.60 -21.56
N ILE A 489 14.96 6.64 -20.78
CA ILE A 489 16.13 5.78 -20.95
C ILE A 489 15.96 4.48 -20.13
N VAL A 490 15.21 4.54 -19.03
CA VAL A 490 15.09 3.47 -18.02
C VAL A 490 13.80 2.63 -18.15
N LYS A 491 12.83 3.02 -18.99
CA LYS A 491 11.64 2.18 -19.33
C LYS A 491 11.96 0.80 -19.97
N GLY A 492 13.21 0.35 -19.92
CA GLY A 492 13.58 -1.06 -19.82
C GLY A 492 13.48 -1.57 -18.38
N ARG A 493 12.29 -2.05 -17.99
CA ARG A 493 12.02 -2.96 -16.86
C ARG A 493 12.36 -2.44 -15.45
N LEU A 494 11.39 -1.78 -14.82
CA LEU A 494 11.22 -1.94 -13.37
C LEU A 494 10.78 -3.40 -13.12
N PRO A 495 11.46 -4.16 -12.24
CA PRO A 495 11.03 -5.51 -11.90
C PRO A 495 9.67 -5.46 -11.20
N ARG A 496 8.68 -6.16 -11.76
CA ARG A 496 7.47 -6.52 -11.03
C ARG A 496 7.86 -7.47 -9.88
N PRO A 497 7.26 -7.33 -8.68
CA PRO A 497 7.27 -8.41 -7.69
C PRO A 497 6.77 -9.66 -8.40
N ARG A 498 7.55 -10.74 -8.36
CA ARG A 498 7.11 -12.01 -8.95
C ARG A 498 6.05 -12.60 -8.04
N PRO A 499 4.96 -13.13 -8.59
CA PRO A 499 4.20 -14.13 -7.88
C PRO A 499 5.11 -15.33 -7.58
N GLY A 500 5.03 -15.84 -6.36
CA GLY A 500 5.95 -16.85 -5.83
C GLY A 500 5.82 -18.17 -6.60
N GLY A 501 6.72 -18.41 -7.55
CA GLY A 501 6.92 -19.72 -8.16
C GLY A 501 7.87 -20.58 -7.33
N LEU A 502 7.49 -21.84 -7.10
CA LEU A 502 8.25 -22.89 -6.41
C LEU A 502 9.73 -22.94 -6.85
N PRO A 503 10.66 -23.34 -5.95
CA PRO A 503 12.05 -23.53 -6.31
C PRO A 503 12.19 -24.64 -7.37
N PRO A 504 13.17 -24.52 -8.29
CA PRO A 504 13.44 -25.57 -9.27
C PRO A 504 13.89 -26.86 -8.57
N GLU A 505 13.43 -27.99 -9.11
CA GLU A 505 13.74 -29.37 -8.68
C GLU A 505 15.23 -29.65 -8.46
#